data_AF-A0A0V0WXI9-F1
#
_entry.id   AF-A0A0V0WXI9-F1
#
_cell.length_a   1.000
_cell.length_b   1.000
_cell.length_c   1.000
_cell.angle_alpha   90.00
_cell.angle_beta   90.00
_cell.angle_gamma   90.00
#
_symmetry.space_group_name_H-M   'P 1'
#
loop_
_entity.id
_entity.type
_entity.pdbx_description
1 polymer ?
#
loop_
_entity_poly.entity_id
_entity_poly.type
_entity_poly.pdbx_seq_one_letter_code
_entity_poly.pdbx_strand_id
1 'polypeptide(L)'
;LKMMNSNLQQYKQKPWSSPLRRHLYSRATAHNIEAQLVNKYCLSIDQLMELRGKACANAILKFYPPVHAMSNYKRVMVVCGPDNNGGNGLVCARHLKSLNYVPLIIYAAKPKTAIMKRLLSQARKFQIPIFETTDEIDWSHVDLIIDAVQGLHSNPPVKKPYKQIVALIIGFVSIPVVSIDVPSGWHADEGPIGPDAVQPTCLISLTVPKKCAEKFLAGRFVPKTLDKQYALHIPPYFKDHDYEPTRKDSVPDVLAVHCVIHRQHLVAKHLTEHLHCSLGYVIAAINKIRSILLNDRLFSQFYEQNDEIFSHLLKHTEVRWLSKGVCLSRYYERFETILEFF
;
A
#
# COMPACT_ATOMS: atom_id res chain seq x y z
N LEU A 1 33.09 -5.57 -21.37
CA LEU A 1 32.11 -6.65 -21.61
C LEU A 1 32.51 -8.07 -21.11
N LYS A 2 33.71 -8.29 -20.54
CA LYS A 2 34.07 -9.56 -19.85
C LYS A 2 34.23 -9.46 -18.32
N MET A 3 34.12 -8.27 -17.73
CA MET A 3 34.31 -8.04 -16.28
C MET A 3 33.03 -7.85 -15.45
N MET A 4 31.84 -7.77 -16.07
CA MET A 4 30.57 -7.68 -15.32
C MET A 4 29.89 -9.04 -15.10
N ASN A 5 30.36 -10.12 -15.75
CA ASN A 5 29.76 -11.45 -15.66
C ASN A 5 30.29 -12.34 -14.53
N SER A 6 31.35 -11.94 -13.82
CA SER A 6 31.95 -12.77 -12.76
C SER A 6 31.26 -12.65 -11.40
N ASN A 7 30.47 -11.59 -11.15
CA ASN A 7 29.83 -11.37 -9.84
C ASN A 7 28.42 -11.99 -9.69
N LEU A 8 27.84 -12.52 -10.76
CA LEU A 8 26.51 -13.15 -10.72
C LEU A 8 26.56 -14.68 -10.53
N GLN A 9 27.71 -15.33 -10.74
CA GLN A 9 27.84 -16.80 -10.60
C GLN A 9 28.24 -17.28 -9.19
N GLN A 10 28.52 -16.37 -8.25
CA GLN A 10 28.94 -16.76 -6.90
C GLN A 10 27.79 -17.01 -5.91
N TYR A 11 26.54 -16.78 -6.31
CA TYR A 11 25.35 -17.11 -5.51
C TYR A 11 24.89 -18.57 -5.67
N LYS A 12 25.83 -19.53 -5.64
CA LYS A 12 25.49 -20.93 -5.38
C LYS A 12 25.13 -21.08 -3.90
N GLN A 13 23.81 -21.03 -3.66
CA GLN A 13 23.05 -21.65 -2.56
C GLN A 13 23.89 -22.19 -1.38
N LYS A 14 24.08 -21.37 -0.35
CA LYS A 14 24.12 -21.86 1.03
C LYS A 14 22.71 -21.71 1.61
N PRO A 15 22.12 -22.75 2.26
CA PRO A 15 20.87 -22.58 2.99
C PRO A 15 21.10 -21.54 4.10
N TRP A 16 20.31 -20.47 4.10
CA TRP A 16 20.44 -19.42 5.10
C TRP A 16 20.01 -19.95 6.48
N SER A 17 20.90 -19.83 7.47
CA SER A 17 20.67 -20.19 8.87
C SER A 17 20.18 -19.00 9.71
N SER A 18 19.34 -18.10 9.16
CA SER A 18 18.91 -16.88 9.86
C SER A 18 17.60 -17.06 10.65
N PRO A 19 17.45 -16.38 11.81
CA PRO A 19 16.23 -16.45 12.64
C PRO A 19 14.95 -15.91 11.98
N LEU A 20 15.03 -15.31 10.77
CA LEU A 20 13.87 -14.81 10.02
C LEU A 20 13.04 -15.90 9.34
N ARG A 21 13.56 -17.13 9.21
CA ARG A 21 12.76 -18.30 8.77
C ARG A 21 11.60 -18.64 9.71
N ARG A 22 11.53 -18.06 10.92
CA ARG A 22 10.62 -18.49 11.99
C ARG A 22 9.18 -17.96 11.90
N HIS A 23 8.83 -17.11 10.93
CA HIS A 23 7.49 -16.47 10.91
C HIS A 23 6.83 -16.43 9.53
N LEU A 24 6.80 -17.55 8.80
CA LEU A 24 5.95 -17.70 7.62
C LEU A 24 4.65 -18.42 7.99
N TYR A 25 3.53 -17.93 7.48
CA TYR A 25 2.21 -18.44 7.87
C TYR A 25 1.60 -19.30 6.78
N SER A 26 0.89 -20.34 7.19
CA SER A 26 0.14 -21.12 6.22
C SER A 26 -0.99 -20.28 5.63
N ARG A 27 -1.48 -20.67 4.46
CA ARG A 27 -2.67 -20.09 3.85
C ARG A 27 -3.85 -20.10 4.81
N ALA A 28 -4.06 -21.21 5.51
CA ALA A 28 -5.13 -21.36 6.49
C ALA A 28 -4.98 -20.36 7.66
N THR A 29 -3.77 -20.20 8.20
CA THR A 29 -3.52 -19.22 9.26
C THR A 29 -3.72 -17.79 8.78
N ALA A 30 -3.20 -17.43 7.60
CA ALA A 30 -3.38 -16.10 7.03
C ALA A 30 -4.87 -15.80 6.77
N HIS A 31 -5.64 -16.76 6.23
CA HIS A 31 -7.08 -16.63 6.02
C HIS A 31 -7.82 -16.38 7.34
N ASN A 32 -7.48 -17.12 8.40
CA ASN A 32 -8.08 -16.94 9.72
C ASN A 32 -7.77 -15.55 10.31
N ILE A 33 -6.55 -15.04 10.13
CA ILE A 33 -6.19 -13.67 10.55
C ILE A 33 -7.03 -12.64 9.79
N GLU A 34 -7.18 -12.78 8.46
CA GLU A 34 -8.03 -11.88 7.66
C GLU A 34 -9.50 -11.94 8.12
N ALA A 35 -10.03 -13.13 8.38
CA ALA A 35 -11.39 -13.31 8.88
C ALA A 35 -11.60 -12.63 10.23
N GLN A 36 -10.62 -12.70 11.14
CA GLN A 36 -10.71 -11.98 12.43
C GLN A 36 -10.66 -10.47 12.26
N LEU A 37 -9.83 -9.93 11.36
CA LEU A 37 -9.80 -8.49 11.09
C LEU A 37 -11.18 -7.96 10.70
N VAL A 38 -11.93 -8.73 9.90
CA VAL A 38 -13.29 -8.36 9.47
C VAL A 38 -14.31 -8.60 10.58
N ASN A 39 -14.36 -9.82 11.12
CA ASN A 39 -15.46 -10.25 11.99
C ASN A 39 -15.30 -9.81 13.44
N LYS A 40 -14.07 -9.83 13.97
CA LYS A 40 -13.76 -9.51 15.38
C LYS A 40 -13.33 -8.06 15.56
N TYR A 41 -12.55 -7.53 14.62
CA TYR A 41 -12.07 -6.13 14.68
C TYR A 41 -12.91 -5.17 13.85
N CYS A 42 -13.98 -5.65 13.21
CA CYS A 42 -14.96 -4.85 12.49
C CYS A 42 -14.33 -3.90 11.44
N LEU A 43 -13.25 -4.35 10.79
CA LEU A 43 -12.65 -3.64 9.66
C LEU A 43 -13.36 -4.06 8.39
N SER A 44 -13.90 -3.08 7.66
CA SER A 44 -14.51 -3.38 6.37
C SER A 44 -13.45 -3.81 5.35
N ILE A 45 -13.87 -4.57 4.35
CA ILE A 45 -12.99 -4.95 3.23
C ILE A 45 -12.44 -3.69 2.52
N ASP A 46 -13.27 -2.67 2.34
CA ASP A 46 -12.84 -1.36 1.82
C ASP A 46 -11.70 -0.75 2.63
N GLN A 47 -11.80 -0.75 3.97
CA GLN A 47 -10.75 -0.22 4.85
C GLN A 47 -9.46 -1.00 4.70
N LEU A 48 -9.53 -2.33 4.77
CA LEU A 48 -8.36 -3.18 4.64
C LEU A 48 -7.69 -3.01 3.27
N MET A 49 -8.47 -2.95 2.20
CA MET A 49 -7.98 -2.81 0.83
C MET A 49 -7.32 -1.45 0.59
N GLU A 50 -7.91 -0.37 1.12
CA GLU A 50 -7.33 0.98 1.05
C GLU A 50 -5.96 1.05 1.75
N LEU A 51 -5.88 0.45 2.94
CA LEU A 51 -4.63 0.36 3.71
C LEU A 51 -3.57 -0.47 2.99
N ARG A 52 -3.95 -1.63 2.45
CA ARG A 52 -3.06 -2.56 1.75
C ARG A 52 -2.51 -1.93 0.48
N GLY A 53 -3.37 -1.40 -0.39
CA GLY A 53 -2.91 -0.79 -1.63
C GLY A 53 -2.04 0.45 -1.40
N LYS A 54 -2.34 1.28 -0.38
CA LYS A 54 -1.46 2.38 0.02
C LYS A 54 -0.10 1.89 0.50
N ALA A 55 -0.07 0.84 1.33
CA ALA A 55 1.18 0.23 1.78
C ALA A 55 2.01 -0.31 0.61
N CYS A 56 1.36 -0.92 -0.40
CA CYS A 56 2.03 -1.35 -1.62
C CYS A 56 2.67 -0.17 -2.36
N ALA A 57 1.92 0.92 -2.57
CA ALA A 57 2.42 2.11 -3.25
C ALA A 57 3.63 2.74 -2.52
N ASN A 58 3.60 2.77 -1.18
CA ASN A 58 4.72 3.24 -0.38
C ASN A 58 5.96 2.34 -0.49
N ALA A 59 5.76 1.01 -0.52
CA ALA A 59 6.87 0.08 -0.74
C ALA A 59 7.49 0.28 -2.12
N ILE A 60 6.67 0.45 -3.16
CA ILE A 60 7.12 0.74 -4.52
C ILE A 60 7.88 2.06 -4.58
N LEU A 61 7.38 3.13 -3.93
CA LEU A 61 8.09 4.41 -3.85
C LEU A 61 9.52 4.27 -3.31
N LYS A 62 9.70 3.41 -2.30
CA LYS A 62 10.99 3.22 -1.65
C LYS A 62 11.96 2.39 -2.50
N PHE A 63 11.50 1.29 -3.09
CA PHE A 63 12.39 0.35 -3.80
C PHE A 63 12.51 0.64 -5.30
N TYR A 64 11.52 1.29 -5.88
CA TYR A 64 11.43 1.61 -7.31
C TYR A 64 11.04 3.08 -7.49
N PRO A 65 11.87 4.04 -7.01
CA PRO A 65 11.55 5.46 -7.09
C PRO A 65 11.31 5.91 -8.55
N PRO A 66 10.34 6.80 -8.81
CA PRO A 66 9.93 7.14 -10.17
C PRO A 66 11.05 7.85 -10.95
N VAL A 67 11.96 8.54 -10.27
CA VAL A 67 13.17 9.12 -10.86
C VAL A 67 14.34 8.88 -9.91
N HIS A 68 15.39 8.23 -10.39
CA HIS A 68 16.67 8.10 -9.70
C HIS A 68 17.82 8.24 -10.70
N ALA A 69 19.00 8.68 -10.25
CA ALA A 69 20.15 8.99 -11.09
C ALA A 69 20.63 7.87 -12.06
N MET A 70 20.19 6.62 -11.86
CA MET A 70 20.59 5.45 -12.66
C MET A 70 19.42 4.59 -13.15
N SER A 71 18.17 4.91 -12.81
CA SER A 71 17.00 4.11 -13.17
C SER A 71 15.72 4.94 -13.12
N ASN A 72 14.81 4.70 -14.05
CA ASN A 72 13.49 5.33 -14.13
C ASN A 72 12.43 4.23 -13.96
N TYR A 73 11.57 4.35 -12.95
CA TYR A 73 10.45 3.42 -12.71
C TYR A 73 9.09 4.13 -12.83
N LYS A 74 9.04 5.24 -13.56
CA LYS A 74 7.88 6.14 -13.59
C LYS A 74 6.65 5.50 -14.21
N ARG A 75 6.78 4.75 -15.32
CA ARG A 75 5.63 4.14 -16.02
C ARG A 75 5.41 2.73 -15.51
N VAL A 76 4.27 2.54 -14.86
CA VAL A 76 3.99 1.31 -14.10
C VAL A 76 2.78 0.61 -14.69
N MET A 77 2.96 -0.62 -15.16
CA MET A 77 1.85 -1.47 -15.57
C MET A 77 1.32 -2.23 -14.36
N VAL A 78 0.06 -2.02 -13.98
CA VAL A 78 -0.59 -2.68 -12.85
C VAL A 78 -1.61 -3.68 -13.37
N VAL A 79 -1.31 -4.97 -13.22
CA VAL A 79 -2.17 -6.05 -13.72
C VAL A 79 -3.07 -6.54 -12.59
N CYS A 80 -4.34 -6.17 -12.65
CA CYS A 80 -5.30 -6.37 -11.57
C CYS A 80 -6.25 -7.52 -11.87
N GLY A 81 -6.29 -8.50 -10.98
CA GLY A 81 -7.26 -9.60 -11.03
C GLY A 81 -8.69 -9.17 -10.67
N PRO A 82 -9.68 -10.07 -10.79
CA PRO A 82 -11.08 -9.76 -10.48
C PRO A 82 -11.41 -9.81 -8.99
N ASP A 83 -10.47 -10.27 -8.16
CA ASP A 83 -10.66 -10.54 -6.72
C ASP A 83 -10.08 -9.41 -5.84
N ASN A 84 -9.99 -9.69 -4.53
CA ASN A 84 -9.48 -8.72 -3.57
C ASN A 84 -8.02 -8.32 -3.81
N ASN A 85 -7.19 -9.20 -4.40
CA ASN A 85 -5.81 -8.82 -4.69
C ASN A 85 -5.74 -7.81 -5.83
N GLY A 86 -6.54 -8.00 -6.87
CA GLY A 86 -6.71 -6.98 -7.90
C GLY A 86 -7.26 -5.66 -7.35
N GLY A 87 -8.14 -5.72 -6.35
CA GLY A 87 -8.57 -4.55 -5.60
C GLY A 87 -7.43 -3.79 -4.91
N ASN A 88 -6.50 -4.51 -4.26
CA ASN A 88 -5.27 -3.91 -3.71
C ASN A 88 -4.44 -3.24 -4.81
N GLY A 89 -4.33 -3.87 -5.98
CA GLY A 89 -3.66 -3.32 -7.17
C GLY A 89 -4.30 -2.01 -7.66
N LEU A 90 -5.63 -1.95 -7.76
CA LEU A 90 -6.36 -0.74 -8.17
C LEU A 90 -6.14 0.43 -7.19
N VAL A 91 -6.18 0.15 -5.88
CA VAL A 91 -5.84 1.15 -4.84
C VAL A 91 -4.38 1.59 -4.98
N CYS A 92 -3.47 0.63 -5.15
CA CYS A 92 -2.04 0.91 -5.32
C CYS A 92 -1.79 1.84 -6.51
N ALA A 93 -2.37 1.54 -7.69
CA ALA A 93 -2.29 2.39 -8.88
C ALA A 93 -2.76 3.83 -8.61
N ARG A 94 -3.88 4.00 -7.90
CA ARG A 94 -4.39 5.33 -7.54
C ARG A 94 -3.43 6.12 -6.64
N HIS A 95 -2.81 5.47 -5.65
CA HIS A 95 -1.80 6.11 -4.81
C HIS A 95 -0.52 6.42 -5.59
N LEU A 96 -0.05 5.51 -6.45
CA LEU A 96 1.11 5.74 -7.32
C LEU A 96 0.94 6.97 -8.22
N LYS A 97 -0.27 7.17 -8.79
CA LYS A 97 -0.59 8.40 -9.55
C LYS A 97 -0.34 9.67 -8.74
N SER A 98 -0.63 9.64 -7.44
CA SER A 98 -0.42 10.77 -6.52
C SER A 98 1.05 10.94 -6.10
N LEU A 99 1.87 9.91 -6.32
CA LEU A 99 3.31 9.84 -6.03
C LEU A 99 4.18 10.07 -7.27
N ASN A 100 3.65 10.77 -8.29
CA ASN A 100 4.36 11.14 -9.52
C ASN A 100 4.74 9.96 -10.44
N TYR A 101 4.10 8.80 -10.27
CA TYR A 101 4.14 7.73 -11.26
C TYR A 101 3.10 7.95 -12.36
N VAL A 102 3.28 7.24 -13.47
CA VAL A 102 2.34 7.11 -14.58
C VAL A 102 1.84 5.67 -14.61
N PRO A 103 0.85 5.33 -13.75
CA PRO A 103 0.27 3.99 -13.77
C PRO A 103 -0.61 3.79 -15.00
N LEU A 104 -0.60 2.56 -15.53
CA LEU A 104 -1.56 2.02 -16.48
C LEU A 104 -2.12 0.73 -15.86
N ILE A 105 -3.41 0.44 -16.06
CA ILE A 105 -4.05 -0.73 -15.46
C ILE A 105 -4.47 -1.71 -16.57
N ILE A 106 -4.19 -3.00 -16.37
CA ILE A 106 -4.88 -4.07 -17.09
C ILE A 106 -5.93 -4.68 -16.15
N TYR A 107 -7.18 -4.74 -16.60
CA TYR A 107 -8.29 -5.39 -15.91
C TYR A 107 -9.14 -6.17 -16.93
N ALA A 108 -8.77 -7.43 -17.18
CA ALA A 108 -9.30 -8.21 -18.31
C ALA A 108 -10.63 -8.94 -18.04
N ALA A 109 -11.15 -8.88 -16.81
CA ALA A 109 -12.37 -9.55 -16.42
C ALA A 109 -13.52 -8.57 -16.20
N LYS A 110 -14.76 -9.08 -16.14
CA LYS A 110 -15.90 -8.28 -15.72
C LYS A 110 -15.89 -8.10 -14.19
N PRO A 111 -16.00 -6.86 -13.65
CA PRO A 111 -16.00 -6.63 -12.22
C PRO A 111 -17.28 -7.16 -11.58
N LYS A 112 -17.14 -8.14 -10.66
CA LYS A 112 -18.28 -8.84 -10.06
C LYS A 112 -18.86 -8.14 -8.83
N THR A 113 -18.02 -7.47 -8.04
CA THR A 113 -18.42 -6.89 -6.75
C THR A 113 -18.57 -5.37 -6.84
N ALA A 114 -19.40 -4.79 -5.95
CA ALA A 114 -19.60 -3.34 -5.88
C ALA A 114 -18.30 -2.59 -5.57
N ILE A 115 -17.43 -3.14 -4.72
CA ILE A 115 -16.13 -2.56 -4.40
C ILE A 115 -15.22 -2.48 -5.63
N MET A 116 -15.13 -3.53 -6.44
CA MET A 116 -14.30 -3.51 -7.65
C MET A 116 -14.83 -2.50 -8.68
N LYS A 117 -16.14 -2.42 -8.87
CA LYS A 117 -16.77 -1.41 -9.74
C LYS A 117 -16.44 0.01 -9.27
N ARG A 118 -16.52 0.27 -7.95
CA ARG A 118 -16.18 1.56 -7.35
C ARG A 118 -14.69 1.91 -7.53
N LEU A 119 -13.78 0.96 -7.31
CA LEU A 119 -12.33 1.17 -7.48
C LEU A 119 -11.95 1.45 -8.94
N LEU A 120 -12.54 0.74 -9.90
CA LEU A 120 -12.36 1.04 -11.32
C LEU A 120 -12.88 2.45 -11.68
N SER A 121 -14.03 2.84 -11.13
CA SER A 121 -14.55 4.21 -11.30
C SER A 121 -13.60 5.25 -10.72
N GLN A 122 -13.04 5.01 -9.54
CA GLN A 122 -12.01 5.89 -8.95
C GLN A 122 -10.76 5.99 -9.83
N ALA A 123 -10.24 4.86 -10.34
CA ALA A 123 -9.09 4.87 -11.24
C ALA A 123 -9.35 5.72 -12.50
N ARG A 124 -10.55 5.59 -13.11
CA ARG A 124 -10.97 6.46 -14.24
C ARG A 124 -11.04 7.93 -13.84
N LYS A 125 -11.57 8.26 -12.66
CA LYS A 125 -11.63 9.65 -12.15
C LYS A 125 -10.24 10.24 -11.84
N PHE A 126 -9.27 9.39 -11.52
CA PHE A 126 -7.85 9.75 -11.40
C PHE A 126 -7.11 9.78 -12.75
N GLN A 127 -7.84 9.62 -13.86
CA GLN A 127 -7.31 9.63 -15.22
C GLN A 127 -6.18 8.59 -15.40
N ILE A 128 -6.39 7.40 -14.83
CA ILE A 128 -5.51 6.25 -15.03
C ILE A 128 -6.09 5.43 -16.19
N PRO A 129 -5.35 5.20 -17.29
CA PRO A 129 -5.78 4.33 -18.38
C PRO A 129 -6.05 2.92 -17.89
N ILE A 130 -7.14 2.30 -18.37
CA ILE A 130 -7.54 0.93 -18.02
C ILE A 130 -7.79 0.17 -19.32
N PHE A 131 -7.06 -0.91 -19.51
CA PHE A 131 -7.14 -1.79 -20.67
C PHE A 131 -7.77 -3.13 -20.29
N GLU A 132 -8.59 -3.68 -21.18
CA GLU A 132 -9.18 -5.01 -21.01
C GLU A 132 -8.33 -6.11 -21.69
N THR A 133 -7.49 -5.75 -22.65
CA THR A 133 -6.54 -6.63 -23.33
C THR A 133 -5.13 -6.02 -23.34
N THR A 134 -4.17 -6.73 -23.92
CA THR A 134 -2.79 -6.27 -24.04
C THR A 134 -2.47 -5.61 -25.38
N ASP A 135 -3.42 -5.60 -26.32
CA ASP A 135 -3.17 -5.28 -27.73
C ASP A 135 -2.88 -3.79 -27.95
N GLU A 136 -3.49 -2.92 -27.14
CA GLU A 136 -3.35 -1.46 -27.21
C GLU A 136 -2.20 -0.92 -26.35
N ILE A 137 -1.41 -1.80 -25.73
CA ILE A 137 -0.39 -1.42 -24.76
C ILE A 137 0.97 -1.37 -25.44
N ASP A 138 1.60 -0.20 -25.40
CA ASP A 138 3.00 -0.05 -25.75
C ASP A 138 3.91 -0.49 -24.59
N TRP A 139 4.37 -1.73 -24.65
CA TRP A 139 5.26 -2.33 -23.65
C TRP A 139 6.70 -1.82 -23.69
N SER A 140 7.14 -1.19 -24.79
CA SER A 140 8.49 -0.59 -24.89
C SER A 140 8.71 0.54 -23.88
N HIS A 141 7.61 0.97 -23.27
CA HIS A 141 7.49 2.09 -22.39
C HIS A 141 7.03 1.72 -20.97
N VAL A 142 7.10 0.44 -20.61
CA VAL A 142 6.81 0.00 -19.24
C VAL A 142 8.11 -0.17 -18.48
N ASP A 143 8.24 0.54 -17.36
CA ASP A 143 9.45 0.55 -16.54
C ASP A 143 9.35 -0.40 -15.33
N LEU A 144 8.12 -0.72 -14.91
CA LEU A 144 7.83 -1.59 -13.77
C LEU A 144 6.49 -2.31 -13.99
N ILE A 145 6.41 -3.58 -13.64
CA ILE A 145 5.15 -4.35 -13.65
C ILE A 145 4.75 -4.66 -12.21
N ILE A 146 3.49 -4.43 -11.87
CA ILE A 146 2.87 -4.87 -10.62
C ILE A 146 1.91 -6.01 -10.92
N ASP A 147 2.23 -7.19 -10.39
CA ASP A 147 1.38 -8.37 -10.41
C ASP A 147 0.42 -8.34 -9.22
N ALA A 148 -0.86 -8.07 -9.52
CA ALA A 148 -1.97 -8.10 -8.57
C ALA A 148 -3.09 -9.01 -9.09
N VAL A 149 -2.75 -10.09 -9.82
CA VAL A 149 -3.76 -10.95 -10.47
C VAL A 149 -4.37 -11.97 -9.52
N GLN A 150 -3.54 -12.69 -8.77
CA GLN A 150 -3.96 -13.68 -7.77
C GLN A 150 -3.40 -13.32 -6.40
N GLY A 151 -4.05 -13.74 -5.32
CA GLY A 151 -3.58 -13.52 -3.95
C GLY A 151 -3.79 -14.75 -3.07
N LEU A 152 -3.81 -14.54 -1.74
CA LEU A 152 -3.94 -15.60 -0.73
C LEU A 152 -5.01 -16.67 -1.03
N HIS A 153 -6.17 -16.29 -1.57
CA HIS A 153 -7.32 -17.20 -1.75
C HIS A 153 -7.35 -17.87 -3.13
N SER A 154 -6.42 -17.55 -4.01
CA SER A 154 -6.35 -18.14 -5.34
C SER A 154 -5.60 -19.48 -5.33
N ASN A 155 -5.86 -20.33 -6.31
CA ASN A 155 -5.09 -21.55 -6.57
C ASN A 155 -4.41 -21.45 -7.93
N PRO A 156 -3.17 -21.93 -8.08
CA PRO A 156 -2.59 -22.14 -9.40
C PRO A 156 -3.31 -23.28 -10.15
N PRO A 157 -3.23 -23.32 -11.49
CA PRO A 157 -2.60 -22.33 -12.37
C PRO A 157 -3.48 -21.08 -12.56
N VAL A 158 -2.89 -20.02 -13.13
CA VAL A 158 -3.65 -18.83 -13.55
C VAL A 158 -4.66 -19.21 -14.63
N LYS A 159 -5.93 -18.84 -14.42
CA LYS A 159 -7.04 -19.14 -15.34
C LYS A 159 -7.26 -18.01 -16.35
N LYS A 160 -7.98 -18.30 -17.43
CA LYS A 160 -8.47 -17.27 -18.36
C LYS A 160 -9.35 -16.24 -17.60
N PRO A 161 -9.34 -14.95 -17.98
CA PRO A 161 -8.62 -14.36 -19.12
C PRO A 161 -7.15 -14.04 -18.84
N TYR A 162 -6.67 -14.15 -17.60
CA TYR A 162 -5.33 -13.68 -17.21
C TYR A 162 -4.18 -14.61 -17.60
N LYS A 163 -4.45 -15.85 -18.00
CA LYS A 163 -3.39 -16.82 -18.37
C LYS A 163 -2.41 -16.25 -19.40
N GLN A 164 -2.91 -15.62 -20.46
CA GLN A 164 -2.06 -15.06 -21.53
C GLN A 164 -1.31 -13.81 -21.06
N ILE A 165 -1.95 -12.96 -20.25
CA ILE A 165 -1.33 -11.77 -19.68
C ILE A 165 -0.17 -12.16 -18.76
N VAL A 166 -0.36 -13.16 -17.90
CA VAL A 166 0.70 -13.67 -17.04
C VAL A 166 1.83 -14.32 -17.84
N ALA A 167 1.52 -15.09 -18.88
CA ALA A 167 2.56 -15.62 -19.77
C ALA A 167 3.39 -14.52 -20.45
N LEU A 168 2.75 -13.41 -20.85
CA LEU A 168 3.44 -12.23 -21.37
C LEU A 168 4.35 -11.60 -20.31
N ILE A 169 3.87 -11.42 -19.07
CA ILE A 169 4.66 -10.89 -17.95
C ILE A 169 5.90 -11.75 -17.69
N ILE A 170 5.75 -13.07 -17.70
CA ILE A 170 6.86 -14.03 -17.51
C ILE A 170 7.93 -13.88 -18.59
N GLY A 171 7.53 -13.51 -19.82
CA GLY A 171 8.46 -13.27 -20.93
C GLY A 171 9.31 -12.00 -20.80
N PHE A 172 8.92 -11.04 -19.94
CA PHE A 172 9.69 -9.81 -19.73
C PHE A 172 10.86 -10.06 -18.76
N VAL A 173 12.04 -10.30 -19.32
CA VAL A 173 13.26 -10.55 -18.52
C VAL A 173 13.90 -9.26 -18.00
N SER A 174 13.72 -8.13 -18.69
CA SER A 174 14.36 -6.85 -18.38
C SER A 174 13.53 -5.89 -17.54
N ILE A 175 12.22 -6.16 -17.39
CA ILE A 175 11.30 -5.30 -16.63
C ILE A 175 11.11 -5.93 -15.25
N PRO A 176 11.42 -5.23 -14.14
CA PRO A 176 11.17 -5.77 -12.82
C PRO A 176 9.68 -6.01 -12.57
N VAL A 177 9.37 -7.11 -11.90
CA VAL A 177 8.00 -7.50 -11.53
C VAL A 177 7.86 -7.48 -10.02
N VAL A 178 6.86 -6.76 -9.53
CA VAL A 178 6.50 -6.67 -8.10
C VAL A 178 5.19 -7.39 -7.89
N SER A 179 5.19 -8.52 -7.19
CA SER A 179 3.94 -9.22 -6.85
C SER A 179 3.36 -8.71 -5.54
N ILE A 180 2.05 -8.51 -5.51
CA ILE A 180 1.29 -8.20 -4.31
C ILE A 180 0.80 -9.50 -3.67
N ASP A 181 1.13 -9.68 -2.40
CA ASP A 181 0.69 -10.74 -1.49
C ASP A 181 1.23 -12.15 -1.77
N VAL A 182 0.86 -12.73 -2.91
CA VAL A 182 1.28 -14.05 -3.41
C VAL A 182 1.50 -13.91 -4.91
N PRO A 183 2.67 -14.29 -5.46
CA PRO A 183 2.90 -14.17 -6.90
C PRO A 183 1.91 -15.01 -7.71
N SER A 184 1.43 -14.47 -8.82
CA SER A 184 0.44 -15.15 -9.64
C SER A 184 0.99 -16.44 -10.24
N GLY A 185 0.24 -17.52 -10.11
CA GLY A 185 0.69 -18.88 -10.44
C GLY A 185 1.41 -19.62 -9.29
N TRP A 186 1.56 -19.01 -8.11
CA TRP A 186 2.09 -19.69 -6.92
C TRP A 186 0.95 -20.21 -6.04
N HIS A 187 1.20 -21.31 -5.34
CA HIS A 187 0.40 -21.71 -4.19
C HIS A 187 0.93 -21.01 -2.93
N ALA A 188 0.02 -20.47 -2.11
CA ALA A 188 0.39 -19.70 -0.92
C ALA A 188 1.22 -20.51 0.11
N ASP A 189 1.10 -21.84 0.13
CA ASP A 189 1.88 -22.69 1.03
C ASP A 189 3.13 -23.29 0.39
N GLU A 190 3.08 -23.62 -0.90
CA GLU A 190 4.09 -24.45 -1.56
C GLU A 190 5.00 -23.64 -2.50
N GLY A 191 4.64 -22.40 -2.80
CA GLY A 191 5.35 -21.59 -3.79
C GLY A 191 4.96 -21.96 -5.22
N PRO A 192 5.87 -21.82 -6.21
CA PRO A 192 5.56 -22.05 -7.61
C PRO A 192 5.35 -23.55 -7.91
N ILE A 193 4.21 -23.92 -8.52
CA ILE A 193 3.86 -25.31 -8.90
C ILE A 193 4.05 -25.52 -10.42
N GLY A 194 5.09 -24.93 -11.00
CA GLY A 194 5.41 -25.06 -12.43
C GLY A 194 6.06 -23.82 -13.05
N PRO A 195 6.39 -23.88 -14.36
CA PRO A 195 7.02 -22.77 -15.08
C PRO A 195 6.06 -21.63 -15.42
N ASP A 196 4.74 -21.89 -15.44
CA ASP A 196 3.68 -20.92 -15.76
C ASP A 196 3.34 -20.02 -14.55
N ALA A 197 4.36 -19.53 -13.86
CA ALA A 197 4.23 -18.76 -12.62
C ALA A 197 5.18 -17.56 -12.63
N VAL A 198 4.66 -16.38 -12.25
CA VAL A 198 5.43 -15.14 -12.17
C VAL A 198 6.63 -15.34 -11.23
N GLN A 199 7.82 -14.91 -11.66
CA GLN A 199 9.02 -14.86 -10.81
C GLN A 199 9.31 -13.41 -10.48
N PRO A 200 8.77 -12.86 -9.37
CA PRO A 200 8.91 -11.45 -9.11
C PRO A 200 10.30 -11.10 -8.60
N THR A 201 10.77 -9.91 -8.95
CA THR A 201 11.97 -9.29 -8.36
C THR A 201 11.71 -8.80 -6.94
N CYS A 202 10.43 -8.52 -6.60
CA CYS A 202 10.01 -8.10 -5.27
C CYS A 202 8.63 -8.66 -4.92
N LEU A 203 8.43 -9.10 -3.68
CA LEU A 203 7.14 -9.55 -3.15
C LEU A 203 6.70 -8.66 -1.99
N ILE A 204 5.54 -8.02 -2.13
CA ILE A 204 4.93 -7.23 -1.06
C ILE A 204 3.92 -8.11 -0.34
N SER A 205 4.32 -8.73 0.77
CA SER A 205 3.40 -9.52 1.61
C SER A 205 2.38 -8.62 2.30
N LEU A 206 1.10 -9.01 2.29
CA LEU A 206 0.04 -8.32 3.02
C LEU A 206 -0.34 -9.08 4.29
N THR A 207 -0.55 -8.32 5.37
CA THR A 207 -0.93 -8.74 6.73
C THR A 207 0.20 -9.50 7.40
N VAL A 208 0.51 -10.68 6.86
CA VAL A 208 1.59 -11.56 7.26
C VAL A 208 2.23 -12.21 6.02
N PRO A 209 3.53 -12.54 6.03
CA PRO A 209 4.14 -13.37 5.00
C PRO A 209 3.50 -14.77 4.95
N LYS A 210 3.21 -15.26 3.74
CA LYS A 210 2.79 -16.65 3.57
C LYS A 210 4.03 -17.55 3.41
N LYS A 211 3.88 -18.87 3.59
CA LYS A 211 4.96 -19.85 3.38
C LYS A 211 5.62 -19.76 2.01
N CYS A 212 4.87 -19.41 0.98
CA CYS A 212 5.42 -19.16 -0.36
C CYS A 212 6.48 -18.06 -0.41
N ALA A 213 6.51 -17.16 0.58
CA ALA A 213 7.47 -16.06 0.66
C ALA A 213 8.83 -16.48 1.22
N GLU A 214 9.19 -17.77 1.32
CA GLU A 214 10.47 -18.20 1.91
C GLU A 214 11.70 -17.52 1.29
N LYS A 215 11.63 -17.15 0.01
CA LYS A 215 12.69 -16.44 -0.73
C LYS A 215 12.58 -14.92 -0.66
N PHE A 216 11.59 -14.39 0.05
CA PHE A 216 11.24 -12.97 0.09
C PHE A 216 11.04 -12.48 1.52
N LEU A 217 11.13 -11.17 1.70
CA LEU A 217 11.18 -10.55 3.02
C LEU A 217 10.01 -9.57 3.18
N ALA A 218 9.22 -9.71 4.24
CA ALA A 218 7.83 -9.27 4.26
C ALA A 218 7.49 -8.13 5.23
N GLY A 219 6.62 -7.21 4.77
CA GLY A 219 6.03 -6.10 5.54
C GLY A 219 4.74 -6.45 6.30
N ARG A 220 4.37 -5.64 7.30
CA ARG A 220 3.50 -6.07 8.42
C ARG A 220 2.40 -5.08 8.80
N PHE A 221 1.19 -5.59 8.99
CA PHE A 221 0.13 -4.88 9.71
C PHE A 221 -0.73 -5.89 10.50
N VAL A 222 -0.49 -6.02 11.81
CA VAL A 222 -1.32 -6.85 12.68
C VAL A 222 -1.48 -6.18 14.05
N PRO A 223 -2.71 -6.08 14.61
CA PRO A 223 -2.96 -5.65 15.98
C PRO A 223 -2.14 -6.44 17.02
N LYS A 224 -1.69 -5.78 18.10
CA LYS A 224 -0.90 -6.43 19.17
C LYS A 224 -1.58 -7.63 19.82
N THR A 225 -2.91 -7.65 19.87
CA THR A 225 -3.70 -8.76 20.39
C THR A 225 -3.63 -9.99 19.48
N LEU A 226 -3.69 -9.79 18.16
CA LEU A 226 -3.49 -10.86 17.17
C LEU A 226 -2.02 -11.31 17.14
N ASP A 227 -1.08 -10.39 17.31
CA ASP A 227 0.35 -10.69 17.49
C ASP A 227 0.58 -11.65 18.66
N LYS A 228 0.00 -11.35 19.83
CA LYS A 228 0.06 -12.25 20.99
C LYS A 228 -0.67 -13.58 20.74
N GLN A 229 -1.88 -13.54 20.18
CA GLN A 229 -2.74 -14.72 19.97
C GLN A 229 -2.08 -15.76 19.05
N TYR A 230 -1.42 -15.30 17.99
CA TYR A 230 -0.79 -16.17 17.01
C TYR A 230 0.72 -16.29 17.20
N ALA A 231 1.25 -15.77 18.32
CA ALA A 231 2.69 -15.69 18.59
C ALA A 231 3.47 -15.15 17.38
N LEU A 232 2.99 -14.04 16.79
CA LEU A 232 3.56 -13.51 15.55
C LEU A 232 4.93 -12.87 15.77
N HIS A 233 5.27 -12.54 17.03
CA HIS A 233 6.51 -11.90 17.47
C HIS A 233 6.90 -10.74 16.57
N ILE A 234 5.97 -9.80 16.35
CA ILE A 234 6.20 -8.65 15.47
C ILE A 234 7.13 -7.64 16.17
N PRO A 235 8.38 -7.39 15.69
CA PRO A 235 9.18 -6.26 16.16
C PRO A 235 8.41 -4.94 16.21
N PRO A 236 8.71 -4.08 17.20
CA PRO A 236 8.03 -2.81 17.35
C PRO A 236 8.19 -1.97 16.07
N TYR A 237 7.11 -1.30 15.66
CA TYR A 237 7.19 -0.30 14.60
C TYR A 237 8.11 0.83 15.07
N PHE A 238 9.11 1.17 14.27
CA PHE A 238 9.90 2.39 14.48
C PHE A 238 8.96 3.60 14.35
N LYS A 239 9.01 4.53 15.31
CA LYS A 239 8.11 5.69 15.36
C LYS A 239 8.28 6.55 14.11
N ASP A 240 7.16 7.12 13.67
CA ASP A 240 7.13 8.25 12.76
C ASP A 240 7.85 9.45 13.41
N HIS A 241 8.66 10.13 12.61
CA HIS A 241 9.53 11.29 12.88
C HIS A 241 11.00 10.98 13.21
N ASP A 242 11.83 11.55 12.35
CA ASP A 242 13.28 11.71 12.34
C ASP A 242 14.17 10.51 12.03
N TYR A 243 14.92 10.71 10.95
CA TYR A 243 16.10 10.00 10.52
C TYR A 243 17.10 9.89 11.67
N GLU A 244 17.33 8.68 12.18
CA GLU A 244 18.62 8.29 12.74
C GLU A 244 19.04 6.89 12.23
N PRO A 245 20.28 6.73 11.74
CA PRO A 245 20.75 5.47 11.17
C PRO A 245 21.42 4.61 12.24
N THR A 246 20.68 3.81 13.01
CA THR A 246 21.24 2.69 13.78
C THR A 246 20.23 1.54 13.83
N ARG A 247 20.51 0.26 13.57
CA ARG A 247 21.71 -0.55 13.29
C ARG A 247 21.53 -1.27 11.94
N LYS A 248 22.60 -1.37 11.15
CA LYS A 248 22.70 -2.18 9.91
C LYS A 248 22.65 -3.71 10.16
N ASP A 249 22.35 -4.16 11.38
CA ASP A 249 22.51 -5.57 11.78
C ASP A 249 21.25 -6.44 11.62
N SER A 250 20.11 -5.89 11.18
CA SER A 250 18.90 -6.69 10.92
C SER A 250 18.35 -6.47 9.51
N VAL A 251 19.01 -7.13 8.57
CA VAL A 251 18.63 -7.43 7.17
C VAL A 251 18.19 -6.23 6.31
N PRO A 252 19.08 -5.68 5.46
CA PRO A 252 18.86 -4.42 4.73
C PRO A 252 17.71 -4.45 3.71
N ASP A 253 17.22 -5.63 3.34
CA ASP A 253 16.19 -5.80 2.30
C ASP A 253 14.75 -5.93 2.86
N VAL A 254 14.55 -5.77 4.18
CA VAL A 254 13.19 -5.81 4.78
C VAL A 254 12.63 -4.40 4.87
N LEU A 255 11.41 -4.20 4.37
CA LEU A 255 10.61 -3.04 4.75
C LEU A 255 9.30 -3.46 5.41
N ALA A 256 9.16 -3.10 6.68
CA ALA A 256 7.86 -3.06 7.35
C ALA A 256 7.23 -1.67 7.14
N VAL A 257 6.30 -1.55 6.20
CA VAL A 257 5.50 -0.33 6.05
C VAL A 257 4.37 -0.35 7.08
N HIS A 258 4.49 0.46 8.12
CA HIS A 258 3.38 0.71 9.05
C HIS A 258 2.36 1.63 8.37
N CYS A 259 1.12 1.18 8.21
CA CYS A 259 0.03 2.12 7.96
C CYS A 259 -0.29 2.83 9.28
N VAL A 260 0.26 4.05 9.45
CA VAL A 260 0.02 5.03 10.55
C VAL A 260 -1.47 5.22 10.91
N ILE A 261 -2.35 4.78 10.02
CA ILE A 261 -3.80 4.91 10.06
C ILE A 261 -4.43 4.02 11.16
N HIS A 262 -3.74 2.99 11.65
CA HIS A 262 -4.32 2.04 12.59
C HIS A 262 -4.55 2.63 14.00
N ARG A 263 -3.80 3.65 14.44
CA ARG A 263 -4.00 4.25 15.77
C ARG A 263 -5.09 5.31 15.76
N GLN A 264 -5.03 6.26 14.83
CA GLN A 264 -5.99 7.36 14.77
C GLN A 264 -7.40 6.88 14.42
N HIS A 265 -7.53 5.87 13.54
CA HIS A 265 -8.83 5.31 13.16
C HIS A 265 -9.47 4.45 14.24
N LEU A 266 -8.70 3.64 14.98
CA LEU A 266 -9.24 2.89 16.13
C LEU A 266 -9.65 3.84 17.26
N VAL A 267 -8.84 4.86 17.56
CA VAL A 267 -9.16 5.84 18.60
C VAL A 267 -10.41 6.64 18.23
N ALA A 268 -10.54 7.09 16.97
CA ALA A 268 -11.72 7.83 16.50
C ALA A 268 -13.04 7.03 16.59
N LYS A 269 -12.98 5.70 16.53
CA LYS A 269 -14.15 4.81 16.65
C LYS A 269 -14.56 4.54 18.10
N HIS A 270 -13.69 4.79 19.08
CA HIS A 270 -13.94 4.52 20.50
C HIS A 270 -13.72 5.78 21.34
N LEU A 271 -13.97 6.96 20.75
CA LEU A 271 -13.98 8.21 21.51
C LEU A 271 -15.11 8.16 22.52
N THR A 272 -14.84 8.64 23.73
CA THR A 272 -15.91 8.99 24.67
C THR A 272 -16.81 10.04 24.03
N GLU A 273 -18.07 10.11 24.45
CA GLU A 273 -19.05 11.07 23.92
C GLU A 273 -18.51 12.51 23.97
N HIS A 274 -17.85 12.87 25.07
CA HIS A 274 -17.19 14.16 25.23
C HIS A 274 -16.12 14.43 24.15
N LEU A 275 -15.23 13.47 23.88
CA LEU A 275 -14.18 13.64 22.87
C LEU A 275 -14.74 13.66 21.45
N HIS A 276 -15.81 12.91 21.19
CA HIS A 276 -16.51 12.94 19.91
C HIS A 276 -17.13 14.31 19.64
N CYS A 277 -17.81 14.88 20.63
CA CYS A 277 -18.37 16.24 20.56
C CYS A 277 -17.29 17.30 20.35
N SER A 278 -16.20 17.26 21.13
CA SER A 278 -15.06 18.19 20.96
C SER A 278 -14.47 18.13 19.55
N LEU A 279 -14.27 16.92 19.01
CA LEU A 279 -13.77 16.75 17.64
C LEU A 279 -14.75 17.27 16.58
N GLY A 280 -16.06 17.14 16.83
CA GLY A 280 -17.12 17.71 15.99
C GLY A 280 -17.01 19.24 15.89
N TYR A 281 -16.81 19.92 17.02
CA TYR A 281 -16.63 21.38 17.05
C TYR A 281 -15.39 21.83 16.28
N VAL A 282 -14.26 21.14 16.48
CA VAL A 282 -13.00 21.40 15.76
C VAL A 282 -13.18 21.27 14.24
N ILE A 283 -13.84 20.19 13.79
CA ILE A 283 -14.10 19.96 12.37
C ILE A 283 -15.03 21.03 11.80
N ALA A 284 -16.06 21.43 12.53
CA ALA A 284 -16.99 22.48 12.12
C ALA A 284 -16.28 23.83 11.95
N ALA A 285 -15.42 24.19 12.91
CA ALA A 285 -14.61 25.40 12.87
C ALA A 285 -13.66 25.42 11.66
N ILE A 286 -12.87 24.35 11.47
CA ILE A 286 -11.95 24.21 10.33
C ILE A 286 -12.72 24.33 9.00
N ASN A 287 -13.87 23.65 8.90
CA ASN A 287 -14.65 23.68 7.68
C ASN A 287 -15.26 25.06 7.43
N LYS A 288 -15.67 25.81 8.46
CA LYS A 288 -16.18 27.18 8.32
C LYS A 288 -15.12 28.15 7.79
N ILE A 289 -13.86 27.98 8.21
CA ILE A 289 -12.72 28.76 7.69
C ILE A 289 -12.38 28.35 6.25
N ARG A 290 -12.25 27.04 6.00
CA ARG A 290 -11.72 26.48 4.74
C ARG A 290 -12.74 26.30 3.61
N SER A 291 -14.05 26.38 3.90
CA SER A 291 -15.09 26.20 2.88
C SER A 291 -15.44 27.49 2.14
N ILE A 292 -15.13 28.64 2.73
CA ILE A 292 -15.41 29.96 2.18
C ILE A 292 -14.09 30.60 1.75
N LEU A 293 -13.93 30.87 0.45
CA LEU A 293 -12.68 31.41 -0.13
C LEU A 293 -12.24 32.73 0.49
N LEU A 294 -13.19 33.58 0.90
CA LEU A 294 -12.90 34.83 1.59
C LEU A 294 -12.31 34.59 2.99
N ASN A 295 -12.88 33.66 3.77
CA ASN A 295 -12.39 33.32 5.10
C ASN A 295 -10.99 32.67 5.02
N ASP A 296 -10.75 31.82 4.03
CA ASP A 296 -9.43 31.20 3.83
C ASP A 296 -8.34 32.24 3.52
N ARG A 297 -8.69 33.29 2.75
CA ARG A 297 -7.79 34.41 2.44
C ARG A 297 -7.55 35.31 3.65
N LEU A 298 -8.62 35.69 4.36
CA LEU A 298 -8.51 36.52 5.57
C LEU A 298 -7.72 35.81 6.68
N PHE A 299 -7.94 34.51 6.85
CA PHE A 299 -7.19 33.70 7.80
C PHE A 299 -5.71 33.62 7.45
N SER A 300 -5.38 33.46 6.15
CA SER A 300 -3.99 33.46 5.68
C SER A 300 -3.30 34.81 5.91
N GLN A 301 -4.01 35.93 5.70
CA GLN A 301 -3.49 37.27 5.95
C GLN A 301 -3.27 37.57 7.44
N PHE A 302 -4.20 37.12 8.30
CA PHE A 302 -4.06 37.21 9.76
C PHE A 302 -2.86 36.39 10.26
N TYR A 303 -2.57 35.26 9.61
CA TYR A 303 -1.40 34.41 9.90
C TYR A 303 -0.06 35.04 9.51
N GLU A 304 0.02 35.68 8.35
CA GLU A 304 1.24 36.38 7.91
C GLU A 304 1.60 37.55 8.84
N GLN A 305 0.61 38.17 9.48
CA GLN A 305 0.82 39.23 10.47
C GLN A 305 1.40 38.72 11.81
N ASN A 306 1.22 37.42 12.10
CA ASN A 306 1.66 36.78 13.35
C ASN A 306 2.98 35.98 13.22
N ASP A 307 3.65 36.05 12.05
CA ASP A 307 5.00 35.51 11.79
C ASP A 307 5.19 33.99 12.03
N GLU A 308 4.17 33.18 11.70
CA GLU A 308 4.19 31.73 11.92
C GLU A 308 4.50 30.88 10.66
N ILE A 309 5.31 29.81 10.80
CA ILE A 309 5.99 29.05 9.72
C ILE A 309 5.06 28.22 8.78
N PHE A 310 3.77 28.03 9.09
CA PHE A 310 2.86 27.18 8.29
C PHE A 310 1.51 27.87 8.02
N SER A 311 1.17 28.08 6.74
CA SER A 311 0.11 29.00 6.30
C SER A 311 -1.32 28.44 6.21
N HIS A 312 -1.57 27.13 6.41
CA HIS A 312 -2.88 26.54 6.06
C HIS A 312 -3.41 25.43 6.99
N LEU A 313 -4.67 25.59 7.43
CA LEU A 313 -5.49 24.53 8.03
C LEU A 313 -5.86 23.45 7.00
N LEU A 314 -5.98 22.20 7.45
CA LEU A 314 -6.36 21.07 6.60
C LEU A 314 -7.88 20.89 6.57
N LYS A 315 -8.52 21.17 5.43
CA LYS A 315 -9.96 20.96 5.24
C LYS A 315 -10.32 19.48 5.45
N HIS A 316 -11.27 19.23 6.35
CA HIS A 316 -11.79 17.89 6.60
C HIS A 316 -12.92 17.57 5.60
N THR A 317 -12.87 16.40 4.96
CA THR A 317 -13.99 15.86 4.15
C THR A 317 -14.26 14.42 4.55
N GLU A 318 -15.52 14.00 4.50
CA GLU A 318 -16.00 12.61 4.71
C GLU A 318 -15.30 11.56 3.80
N VAL A 319 -14.49 11.99 2.83
CA VAL A 319 -13.74 11.10 1.91
C VAL A 319 -12.24 11.06 2.27
N ARG A 320 -11.74 12.01 3.07
CA ARG A 320 -10.37 12.05 3.64
C ARG A 320 -10.38 11.69 5.13
N TRP A 321 -10.79 10.45 5.44
CA TRP A 321 -10.75 9.85 6.78
C TRP A 321 -9.36 9.84 7.43
N LEU A 322 -8.31 10.17 6.67
CA LEU A 322 -6.90 10.12 7.06
C LEU A 322 -6.37 11.34 7.81
N SER A 323 -7.22 12.27 8.23
CA SER A 323 -6.75 13.54 8.78
C SER A 323 -7.38 13.99 10.10
N LYS A 324 -8.34 13.27 10.71
CA LYS A 324 -8.97 13.75 11.97
C LYS A 324 -7.94 14.07 13.07
N GLY A 325 -6.94 13.20 13.25
CA GLY A 325 -5.85 13.44 14.20
C GLY A 325 -4.93 14.61 13.79
N VAL A 326 -4.55 14.69 12.51
CA VAL A 326 -3.67 15.77 12.00
C VAL A 326 -4.37 17.13 11.99
N CYS A 327 -5.66 17.16 11.61
CA CYS A 327 -6.54 18.33 11.71
C CYS A 327 -6.66 18.78 13.17
N LEU A 328 -6.85 17.85 14.11
CA LEU A 328 -6.93 18.16 15.53
C LEU A 328 -5.61 18.69 16.09
N SER A 329 -4.47 18.05 15.78
CA SER A 329 -3.15 18.52 16.20
C SER A 329 -2.86 19.92 15.67
N ARG A 330 -3.09 20.17 14.37
CA ARG A 330 -2.90 21.49 13.76
C ARG A 330 -3.86 22.55 14.31
N TYR A 331 -5.10 22.15 14.63
CA TYR A 331 -6.06 23.06 15.27
C TYR A 331 -5.60 23.42 16.68
N TYR A 332 -5.15 22.44 17.46
CA TYR A 332 -4.71 22.65 18.83
C TYR A 332 -3.42 23.48 18.92
N GLU A 333 -2.44 23.21 18.05
CA GLU A 333 -1.22 24.02 17.91
C GLU A 333 -1.52 25.49 17.61
N ARG A 334 -2.73 25.81 17.16
CA ARG A 334 -3.16 27.14 16.69
C ARG A 334 -4.44 27.62 17.34
N PHE A 335 -4.76 27.07 18.51
CA PHE A 335 -6.05 27.28 19.15
C PHE A 335 -6.32 28.77 19.41
N GLU A 336 -5.34 29.50 19.93
CA GLU A 336 -5.44 30.93 20.22
C GLU A 336 -5.69 31.75 18.95
N THR A 337 -4.87 31.56 17.91
CA THR A 337 -5.02 32.26 16.62
C THR A 337 -6.36 31.98 15.95
N ILE A 338 -6.89 30.76 16.10
CA ILE A 338 -8.20 30.39 15.55
C ILE A 338 -9.33 31.03 16.35
N LEU A 339 -9.21 31.15 17.67
CA LEU A 339 -10.18 31.86 18.50
C LEU A 339 -10.22 33.35 18.21
N GLU A 340 -9.07 33.99 17.98
CA GLU A 340 -9.01 35.41 17.59
C GLU A 340 -9.59 35.69 16.21
N PHE A 341 -9.57 34.69 15.32
CA PHE A 341 -10.12 34.83 13.97
C PHE A 341 -11.65 34.71 13.90
N PHE A 342 -12.27 34.03 14.86
CA PHE A 342 -13.73 33.88 14.93
C PHE A 342 -14.38 35.04 15.69
#